data_AF-S2ZNV2-F1
#
_entry.id   AF-S2ZNV2-F1
#
_cell.length_a   1.000
_cell.length_b   1.000
_cell.length_c   1.000
_cell.angle_alpha   90.00
_cell.angle_beta   90.00
_cell.angle_gamma   90.00
#
_symmetry.space_group_name_H-M   'P 1'
#
loop_
_entity.id
_entity.type
_entity.pdbx_description
1 polymer ?
#
loop_
_entity_poly.entity_id
_entity_poly.type
_entity_poly.pdbx_seq_one_letter_code
_entity_poly.pdbx_strand_id
1 'polypeptide(L)'
;MTTAAADPSWWADWPKFAPGWLALLVTLGTLTRKTWTVRQNIALGPEASELRTQLVQFRALLEEVGTKHTDWFLHEDRREVARFLRDSADRRDDETLKLTVTRVADAWDEIFALAPAPRMRVRFLGGVEETRYRREDALRAAADLDQFHKMTAVAQTALIDVQIAIGRLNELERRTHGR
;
A
#
# COMPACT_ATOMS: atom_id res chain seq x y z
N MET A 1 -58.85 -36.07 -47.06
CA MET A 1 -58.06 -36.25 -45.82
C MET A 1 -56.70 -35.65 -46.05
N THR A 2 -56.41 -34.49 -45.45
CA THR A 2 -55.06 -33.94 -45.32
C THR A 2 -54.99 -33.30 -43.94
N THR A 3 -54.19 -33.90 -43.07
CA THR A 3 -53.94 -33.52 -41.69
C THR A 3 -53.15 -32.21 -41.64
N ALA A 4 -53.70 -31.19 -40.98
CA ALA A 4 -52.96 -29.98 -40.65
C ALA A 4 -51.88 -30.32 -39.60
N ALA A 5 -50.61 -30.15 -39.96
CA ALA A 5 -49.52 -30.18 -39.01
C ALA A 5 -49.59 -28.91 -38.16
N ALA A 6 -49.89 -29.05 -36.87
CA ALA A 6 -49.78 -27.96 -35.91
C ALA A 6 -48.29 -27.80 -35.57
N ASP A 7 -47.71 -26.64 -35.91
CA ASP A 7 -46.36 -26.28 -35.50
C ASP A 7 -46.31 -26.17 -33.96
N PRO A 8 -45.49 -26.97 -33.26
CA PRO A 8 -45.39 -26.86 -31.81
C PRO A 8 -44.62 -25.58 -31.47
N SER A 9 -45.34 -24.55 -31.01
CA SER A 9 -44.76 -23.30 -30.53
C SER A 9 -44.15 -23.51 -29.15
N TRP A 10 -42.90 -23.95 -29.12
CA TRP A 10 -42.12 -24.20 -27.89
C TRP A 10 -42.07 -23.01 -26.91
N TRP A 11 -42.34 -21.79 -27.38
CA TRP A 11 -42.50 -20.58 -26.55
C TRP A 11 -43.80 -20.54 -25.74
N ALA A 12 -44.87 -21.22 -26.19
CA ALA A 12 -46.17 -21.24 -25.51
C ALA A 12 -46.17 -22.10 -24.23
N ASP A 13 -45.25 -23.07 -24.14
CA ASP A 13 -45.06 -23.92 -22.96
C ASP A 13 -44.04 -23.36 -21.95
N TRP A 14 -43.29 -22.32 -22.33
CA TRP A 14 -42.31 -21.65 -21.46
C TRP A 14 -42.86 -21.22 -20.07
N PRO A 15 -44.10 -20.70 -19.94
CA PRO A 15 -44.65 -20.30 -18.63
C PRO A 15 -44.82 -21.48 -17.66
N LYS A 16 -44.99 -22.71 -18.16
CA LYS A 16 -45.18 -23.92 -17.34
C LYS A 16 -43.87 -24.37 -16.69
N PHE A 17 -42.73 -23.99 -17.27
CA PHE A 17 -41.38 -24.23 -16.74
C PHE A 17 -40.81 -23.01 -15.97
N ALA A 18 -41.56 -21.90 -15.91
CA ALA A 18 -41.14 -20.65 -15.27
C ALA A 18 -40.66 -20.80 -13.81
N PRO A 19 -41.26 -21.63 -12.93
CA PRO A 19 -40.82 -21.73 -11.54
C PRO A 19 -39.40 -22.28 -11.40
N GLY A 20 -39.04 -23.29 -12.21
CA GLY A 20 -37.76 -23.98 -12.12
C GLY A 20 -36.60 -23.16 -12.69
N TRP A 21 -36.79 -22.52 -13.85
CA TRP A 21 -35.76 -21.68 -14.48
C TRP A 21 -35.53 -20.36 -13.73
N LEU A 22 -36.58 -19.76 -13.16
CA LEU A 22 -36.42 -18.60 -12.29
C LEU A 22 -35.65 -18.96 -11.02
N ALA A 23 -35.99 -20.09 -10.39
CA ALA A 23 -35.24 -20.59 -9.24
C ALA A 23 -33.77 -20.86 -9.61
N LEU A 24 -33.49 -21.42 -10.78
CA LEU A 24 -32.15 -21.65 -11.32
C LEU A 24 -31.39 -20.33 -11.51
N LEU A 25 -32.01 -19.31 -12.12
CA LEU A 25 -31.39 -18.00 -12.33
C LEU A 25 -31.11 -17.28 -11.01
N VAL A 26 -32.02 -17.37 -10.04
CA VAL A 26 -31.83 -16.82 -8.69
C VAL A 26 -30.71 -17.56 -7.96
N THR A 27 -30.65 -18.89 -8.06
CA THR A 27 -29.54 -19.66 -7.46
C THR A 27 -28.22 -19.36 -8.15
N LEU A 28 -28.17 -19.28 -9.48
CA LEU A 28 -26.95 -18.90 -10.21
C LEU A 28 -26.50 -17.49 -9.84
N GLY A 29 -27.43 -16.53 -9.79
CA GLY A 29 -27.15 -15.15 -9.42
C GLY A 29 -26.65 -15.01 -7.99
N THR A 30 -27.25 -15.73 -7.03
CA THR A 30 -26.79 -15.75 -5.64
C THR A 30 -25.45 -16.45 -5.47
N LEU A 31 -25.17 -17.53 -6.21
CA LEU A 31 -23.86 -18.20 -6.21
C LEU A 31 -22.77 -17.31 -6.80
N THR A 32 -23.08 -16.64 -7.91
CA THR A 32 -22.17 -15.69 -8.56
C THR A 32 -21.89 -14.52 -7.63
N ARG A 33 -22.92 -13.94 -7.01
CA ARG A 33 -22.76 -12.88 -6.02
C ARG A 33 -21.95 -13.34 -4.81
N LYS A 34 -22.23 -14.52 -4.27
CA LYS A 34 -21.51 -15.07 -3.11
C LYS A 34 -20.04 -15.31 -3.42
N THR A 35 -19.74 -15.97 -4.54
CA THR A 35 -18.35 -16.20 -4.97
C THR A 35 -17.61 -14.89 -5.24
N TRP A 36 -18.30 -13.91 -5.81
CA TRP A 36 -17.75 -12.57 -6.01
C TRP A 36 -17.44 -11.86 -4.69
N THR A 37 -18.38 -11.83 -3.74
CA THR A 37 -18.16 -11.22 -2.42
C THR A 37 -17.06 -11.92 -1.62
N VAL A 38 -16.96 -13.24 -1.71
CA VAL A 38 -15.89 -14.01 -1.05
C VAL A 38 -14.54 -13.64 -1.64
N ARG A 39 -14.41 -13.60 -2.97
CA ARG A 39 -13.17 -13.16 -3.63
C ARG A 39 -12.75 -11.76 -3.24
N GLN A 40 -13.71 -10.83 -3.12
CA GLN A 40 -13.37 -9.47 -2.74
C GLN A 40 -13.01 -9.33 -1.25
N ASN A 41 -13.67 -10.08 -0.35
CA ASN A 41 -13.30 -10.11 1.06
C ASN A 41 -11.90 -10.71 1.27
N ILE A 42 -11.53 -11.71 0.46
CA ILE A 42 -10.18 -12.27 0.46
C ILE A 42 -9.17 -11.22 -0.05
N ALA A 43 -9.51 -10.46 -1.10
CA ALA A 43 -8.63 -9.43 -1.64
C ALA A 43 -8.36 -8.25 -0.68
N LEU A 44 -9.34 -7.88 0.18
CA LEU A 44 -9.13 -6.88 1.24
C LEU A 44 -8.25 -7.40 2.38
N GLY A 45 -8.29 -8.72 2.62
CA GLY A 45 -7.69 -9.36 3.79
C GLY A 45 -8.48 -9.08 5.08
N PRO A 46 -8.24 -9.87 6.15
CA PRO A 46 -8.60 -9.42 7.49
C PRO A 46 -7.85 -8.10 7.77
N GLU A 47 -8.51 -7.09 8.35
CA GLU A 47 -7.86 -5.85 8.83
C GLU A 47 -7.59 -4.73 7.79
N ALA A 48 -8.47 -4.51 6.80
CA ALA A 48 -8.38 -3.37 5.87
C ALA A 48 -8.23 -1.99 6.56
N SER A 49 -8.95 -1.76 7.66
CA SER A 49 -8.86 -0.54 8.47
C SER A 49 -7.52 -0.36 9.17
N GLU A 50 -6.88 -1.46 9.56
CA GLU A 50 -5.58 -1.42 10.21
C GLU A 50 -4.51 -0.95 9.22
N LEU A 51 -4.50 -1.52 8.01
CA LEU A 51 -3.57 -1.05 6.99
C LEU A 51 -3.83 0.40 6.59
N ARG A 52 -5.08 0.84 6.51
CA ARG A 52 -5.36 2.28 6.28
C ARG A 52 -4.67 3.13 7.33
N THR A 53 -4.76 2.72 8.60
CA THR A 53 -4.12 3.41 9.72
C THR A 53 -2.59 3.36 9.58
N GLN A 54 -2.03 2.20 9.25
CA GLN A 54 -0.58 2.03 9.01
C GLN A 54 -0.10 2.93 7.86
N LEU A 55 -0.79 2.97 6.72
CA LEU A 55 -0.44 3.83 5.57
C LEU A 55 -0.53 5.32 5.90
N VAL A 56 -1.52 5.73 6.69
CA VAL A 56 -1.65 7.14 7.13
C VAL A 56 -0.53 7.52 8.09
N GLN A 57 -0.20 6.66 9.05
CA GLN A 57 0.96 6.86 9.93
C GLN A 57 2.25 6.92 9.12
N PHE A 58 2.39 6.04 8.13
CA PHE A 58 3.56 5.99 7.27
C PHE A 58 3.72 7.24 6.42
N ARG A 59 2.62 7.76 5.89
CA ARG A 59 2.61 9.04 5.19
C ARG A 59 3.16 10.17 6.07
N ALA A 60 2.70 10.26 7.31
CA ALA A 60 3.18 11.29 8.25
C ALA A 60 4.68 11.12 8.51
N LEU A 61 5.15 9.88 8.69
CA LEU A 61 6.57 9.58 8.84
C LEU A 61 7.41 9.99 7.62
N LEU A 62 6.94 9.74 6.41
CA LEU A 62 7.60 10.14 5.17
C LEU A 62 7.65 11.67 5.00
N GLU A 63 6.58 12.38 5.39
CA GLU A 63 6.55 13.85 5.41
C GLU A 63 7.57 14.44 6.40
N GLU A 64 7.89 13.72 7.49
CA GLU A 64 8.89 14.14 8.47
C GLU A 64 10.35 13.99 7.99
N VAL A 65 10.65 13.07 7.05
CA VAL A 65 12.02 12.74 6.59
C VAL A 65 12.79 13.99 6.12
N GLY A 66 12.12 14.92 5.44
CA GLY A 66 12.74 16.14 4.92
C GLY A 66 12.98 17.24 5.97
N THR A 67 12.49 17.08 7.20
CA THR A 67 12.47 18.14 8.22
C THR A 67 13.29 17.83 9.48
N LYS A 68 13.75 16.59 9.65
CA LYS A 68 14.32 16.09 10.91
C LYS A 68 15.79 15.71 10.79
N HIS A 69 16.52 15.82 11.90
CA HIS A 69 17.96 15.61 12.00
C HIS A 69 18.30 14.14 12.33
N THR A 70 19.58 13.77 12.27
CA THR A 70 20.14 12.42 12.45
C THR A 70 19.55 11.61 13.62
N ASP A 71 19.22 12.25 14.74
CA ASP A 71 18.65 11.59 15.92
C ASP A 71 17.27 10.96 15.65
N TRP A 72 16.55 11.45 14.65
CA TRP A 72 15.26 10.89 14.23
C TRP A 72 15.40 9.46 13.69
N PHE A 73 16.56 9.10 13.12
CA PHE A 73 16.83 7.76 12.58
C PHE A 73 17.31 6.77 13.66
N LEU A 74 17.55 7.23 14.89
CA LEU A 74 18.02 6.38 15.99
C LEU A 74 16.90 5.63 16.73
N HIS A 75 15.64 5.99 16.48
CA HIS A 75 14.50 5.31 17.11
C HIS A 75 14.27 3.93 16.49
N GLU A 76 14.48 2.87 17.29
CA GLU A 76 14.40 1.47 16.88
C GLU A 76 13.00 1.08 16.36
N ASP A 77 11.95 1.58 17.01
CA ASP A 77 10.54 1.39 16.62
C ASP A 77 10.28 1.78 15.15
N ARG A 78 11.05 2.74 14.60
CA ARG A 78 10.86 3.23 13.23
C ARG A 78 11.42 2.30 12.18
N ARG A 79 12.45 1.50 12.52
CA ARG A 79 13.01 0.48 11.62
C ARG A 79 12.06 -0.70 11.47
N GLU A 80 11.26 -0.99 12.49
CA GLU A 80 10.33 -2.12 12.46
C GLU A 80 9.07 -1.84 11.63
N VAL A 81 8.73 -0.57 11.40
CA VAL A 81 7.54 -0.16 10.63
C VAL A 81 7.51 -0.77 9.23
N ALA A 82 8.66 -0.88 8.55
CA ALA A 82 8.74 -1.53 7.24
C ALA A 82 8.43 -3.04 7.30
N ARG A 83 8.80 -3.72 8.39
CA ARG A 83 8.45 -5.14 8.56
C ARG A 83 6.95 -5.32 8.74
N PHE A 84 6.32 -4.50 9.57
CA PHE A 84 4.86 -4.52 9.74
C PHE A 84 4.11 -4.25 8.43
N LEU A 85 4.58 -3.31 7.60
CA LEU A 85 3.99 -3.06 6.28
C LEU A 85 4.11 -4.24 5.33
N ARG A 86 5.26 -4.94 5.32
CA ARG A 86 5.45 -6.15 4.51
C ARG A 86 4.56 -7.29 4.98
N ASP A 87 4.49 -7.52 6.28
CA ASP A 87 3.60 -8.54 6.87
C ASP A 87 2.13 -8.26 6.52
N SER A 88 1.71 -7.00 6.56
CA SER A 88 0.37 -6.58 6.14
C SER A 88 0.15 -6.73 4.63
N ALA A 89 1.17 -6.52 3.81
CA ALA A 89 1.10 -6.71 2.35
C ALA A 89 1.00 -8.20 1.97
N ASP A 90 1.71 -9.08 2.70
CA ASP A 90 1.74 -10.51 2.42
C ASP A 90 0.43 -11.22 2.70
N ARG A 91 -0.39 -10.70 3.62
CA ARG A 91 -1.72 -11.22 3.94
C ARG A 91 -2.79 -10.90 2.89
N ARG A 92 -2.43 -10.27 1.77
CA ARG A 92 -3.38 -9.77 0.77
C ARG A 92 -3.20 -10.39 -0.61
N ASP A 93 -4.34 -10.59 -1.25
CA ASP A 93 -4.43 -11.18 -2.60
C ASP A 93 -4.47 -10.12 -3.72
N ASP A 94 -4.75 -8.83 -3.45
CA ASP A 94 -4.68 -7.79 -4.50
C ASP A 94 -3.22 -7.46 -4.84
N GLU A 95 -2.78 -7.89 -6.02
CA GLU A 95 -1.38 -7.73 -6.50
C GLU A 95 -0.93 -6.28 -6.52
N THR A 96 -1.79 -5.35 -6.94
CA THR A 96 -1.47 -3.92 -7.01
C THR A 96 -1.24 -3.34 -5.61
N LEU A 97 -2.12 -3.67 -4.66
CA LEU A 97 -2.01 -3.24 -3.28
C LEU A 97 -0.78 -3.86 -2.60
N LYS A 98 -0.51 -5.15 -2.84
CA LYS A 98 0.69 -5.83 -2.34
C LYS A 98 1.97 -5.18 -2.87
N LEU A 99 2.04 -4.94 -4.18
CA LEU A 99 3.20 -4.33 -4.83
C LEU A 99 3.47 -2.90 -4.35
N THR A 100 2.43 -2.07 -4.26
CA THR A 100 2.57 -0.68 -3.79
C THR A 100 3.00 -0.61 -2.33
N VAL A 101 2.39 -1.41 -1.45
CA VAL A 101 2.80 -1.45 -0.02
C VAL A 101 4.23 -1.99 0.14
N THR A 102 4.63 -2.98 -0.66
CA THR A 102 6.00 -3.51 -0.63
C THR A 102 7.00 -2.45 -1.07
N ARG A 103 6.72 -1.70 -2.15
CA ARG A 103 7.57 -0.58 -2.61
C ARG A 103 7.72 0.50 -1.55
N VAL A 104 6.65 0.81 -0.82
CA VAL A 104 6.69 1.76 0.30
C VAL A 104 7.63 1.27 1.41
N ALA A 105 7.57 -0.02 1.75
CA ALA A 105 8.48 -0.61 2.74
C ALA A 105 9.94 -0.66 2.25
N ASP A 106 10.17 -0.94 0.98
CA ASP A 106 11.52 -0.94 0.40
C ASP A 106 12.14 0.46 0.36
N ALA A 107 11.34 1.48 -0.02
CA ALA A 107 11.76 2.87 0.01
C ALA A 107 12.11 3.35 1.43
N TRP A 108 11.44 2.81 2.44
CA TRP A 108 11.79 3.06 3.84
C TRP A 108 13.17 2.54 4.21
N ASP A 109 13.46 1.30 3.83
CA ASP A 109 14.75 0.68 4.09
C ASP A 109 15.86 1.43 3.35
N GLU A 110 15.58 1.92 2.14
CA GLU A 110 16.50 2.78 1.39
C GLU A 110 16.75 4.11 2.13
N ILE A 111 15.71 4.77 2.65
CA ILE A 111 15.85 5.98 3.47
C ILE A 111 16.71 5.71 4.70
N PHE A 112 16.52 4.59 5.39
CA PHE A 112 17.33 4.22 6.56
C PHE A 112 18.77 3.83 6.21
N ALA A 113 19.00 3.21 5.05
CA ALA A 113 20.34 2.94 4.54
C ALA A 113 21.08 4.23 4.18
N LEU A 114 20.34 5.25 3.76
CA LEU A 114 20.82 6.60 3.51
C LEU A 114 20.88 7.46 4.78
N ALA A 115 20.60 6.96 5.98
CA ALA A 115 20.69 7.80 7.18
C ALA A 115 22.16 8.14 7.53
N PRO A 116 22.49 9.40 7.86
CA PRO A 116 23.84 9.79 8.25
C PRO A 116 24.24 9.12 9.58
N ALA A 117 25.53 8.76 9.73
CA ALA A 117 26.02 8.14 10.95
C ALA A 117 25.85 9.06 12.18
N PRO A 118 25.49 8.53 13.37
CA PRO A 118 25.32 9.32 14.58
C PRO A 118 26.61 10.04 14.96
N ARG A 119 26.51 11.35 15.23
CA ARG A 119 27.67 12.20 15.54
C ARG A 119 27.89 12.32 17.04
N MET A 120 29.06 11.96 17.52
CA MET A 120 29.56 12.50 18.80
C MET A 120 30.02 13.94 18.59
N ARG A 121 29.38 14.91 19.24
CA ARG A 121 29.88 16.28 19.31
C ARG A 121 31.13 16.31 20.19
N VAL A 122 32.32 16.30 19.58
CA VAL A 122 33.57 16.51 20.31
C VAL A 122 33.81 18.02 20.43
N ARG A 123 33.83 18.52 21.67
CA ARG A 123 34.06 19.94 21.98
C ARG A 123 35.56 20.21 21.99
N PHE A 124 36.12 20.71 20.90
CA PHE A 124 37.55 21.04 20.83
C PHE A 124 37.84 22.50 21.24
N LEU A 125 38.97 22.72 21.92
CA LEU A 125 39.50 24.00 22.37
C LEU A 125 40.73 24.39 21.51
N GLY A 126 40.51 25.14 20.41
CA GLY A 126 41.48 26.04 19.76
C GLY A 126 42.82 25.50 19.21
N GLY A 127 43.05 25.61 17.88
CA GLY A 127 44.39 25.38 17.28
C GLY A 127 44.42 25.16 15.76
N VAL A 128 45.59 24.88 15.17
CA VAL A 128 45.75 24.56 13.71
C VAL A 128 44.99 23.29 13.30
N GLU A 129 44.70 22.41 14.26
CA GLU A 129 43.76 21.30 14.05
C GLU A 129 42.35 21.80 13.73
N GLU A 130 41.92 22.93 14.32
CA GLU A 130 40.59 23.51 14.13
C GLU A 130 40.30 23.91 12.68
N THR A 131 41.30 24.39 11.92
CA THR A 131 41.12 24.73 10.50
C THR A 131 41.05 23.49 9.61
N ARG A 132 41.78 22.41 9.94
CA ARG A 132 41.68 21.12 9.25
C ARG A 132 40.34 20.43 9.53
N TYR A 133 39.91 20.38 10.80
CA TYR A 133 38.59 19.88 11.19
C TYR A 133 37.46 20.70 10.56
N ARG A 134 37.57 22.04 10.52
CA ARG A 134 36.56 22.89 9.88
C ARG A 134 36.41 22.61 8.38
N ARG A 135 37.50 22.29 7.67
CA ARG A 135 37.45 21.91 6.25
C ARG A 135 36.87 20.51 6.06
N GLU A 136 37.21 19.56 6.93
CA GLU A 136 36.61 18.22 6.93
C GLU A 136 35.11 18.27 7.26
N ASP A 137 34.70 19.09 8.23
CA ASP A 137 33.29 19.28 8.60
C ASP A 137 32.49 19.97 7.48
N ALA A 138 33.09 20.92 6.75
CA ALA A 138 32.45 21.54 5.59
C ALA A 138 32.24 20.54 4.44
N LEU A 139 33.22 19.67 4.17
CA LEU A 139 33.09 18.60 3.17
C LEU A 139 32.05 17.55 3.58
N ARG A 140 32.01 17.19 4.87
CA ARG A 140 30.99 16.28 5.43
C ARG A 140 29.59 16.91 5.34
N ALA A 141 29.44 18.19 5.69
CA ALA A 141 28.17 18.92 5.58
C ALA A 141 27.63 18.96 4.15
N ALA A 142 28.50 19.10 3.14
CA ALA A 142 28.09 19.03 1.74
C ALA A 142 27.63 17.62 1.34
N ALA A 143 28.29 16.57 1.83
CA ALA A 143 27.87 15.18 1.61
C ALA A 143 26.55 14.87 2.31
N ASP A 144 26.32 15.39 3.52
CA ASP A 144 25.04 15.22 4.22
C ASP A 144 23.89 15.88 3.46
N LEU A 145 24.11 17.08 2.88
CA LEU A 145 23.08 17.76 2.07
C LEU A 145 22.66 16.92 0.86
N ASP A 146 23.63 16.35 0.13
CA ASP A 146 23.33 15.44 -0.99
C ASP A 146 22.57 14.18 -0.52
N GLN A 147 22.95 13.64 0.64
CA GLN A 147 22.28 12.50 1.26
C GLN A 147 20.84 12.83 1.66
N PHE A 148 20.60 13.98 2.29
CA PHE A 148 19.25 14.45 2.61
C PHE A 148 18.39 14.71 1.37
N HIS A 149 18.98 15.22 0.28
CA HIS A 149 18.27 15.39 -0.99
C HIS A 149 17.83 14.04 -1.57
N LYS A 150 18.70 13.03 -1.54
CA LYS A 150 18.37 11.66 -1.97
C LYS A 150 17.25 11.06 -1.13
N MET A 151 17.35 11.16 0.20
CA MET A 151 16.31 10.69 1.10
C MET A 151 14.96 11.37 0.85
N THR A 152 14.97 12.68 0.60
CA THR A 152 13.76 13.43 0.28
C THR A 152 13.14 12.98 -1.06
N ALA A 153 13.97 12.71 -2.08
CA ALA A 153 13.50 12.21 -3.36
C ALA A 153 12.86 10.80 -3.24
N VAL A 154 13.49 9.90 -2.48
CA VAL A 154 12.95 8.57 -2.17
C VAL A 154 11.64 8.70 -1.39
N ALA A 155 11.58 9.57 -0.38
CA ALA A 155 10.38 9.81 0.41
C ALA A 155 9.22 10.35 -0.44
N GLN A 156 9.48 11.29 -1.36
CA GLN A 156 8.48 11.80 -2.29
C GLN A 156 7.92 10.70 -3.21
N THR A 157 8.79 9.82 -3.70
CA THR A 157 8.38 8.66 -4.52
C THR A 157 7.49 7.70 -3.70
N ALA A 158 7.90 7.40 -2.47
CA ALA A 158 7.12 6.56 -1.56
C ALA A 158 5.76 7.19 -1.19
N LEU A 159 5.68 8.51 -1.07
CA LEU A 159 4.41 9.22 -0.83
C LEU A 159 3.41 9.01 -1.99
N ILE A 160 3.89 8.95 -3.23
CA ILE A 160 3.06 8.63 -4.39
C ILE A 160 2.54 7.19 -4.27
N ASP A 161 3.41 6.24 -3.94
CA ASP A 161 3.00 4.83 -3.76
C ASP A 161 1.99 4.66 -2.61
N VAL A 162 2.13 5.40 -1.52
CA VAL A 162 1.14 5.43 -0.43
C VAL A 162 -0.21 5.96 -0.91
N GLN A 163 -0.22 7.04 -1.72
CA GLN A 163 -1.46 7.57 -2.28
C GLN A 163 -2.15 6.56 -3.21
N ILE A 164 -1.37 5.85 -4.05
CA ILE A 164 -1.88 4.79 -4.91
C ILE A 164 -2.47 3.65 -4.07
N ALA A 165 -1.76 3.21 -3.03
CA ALA A 165 -2.21 2.15 -2.13
C ALA A 165 -3.52 2.52 -1.42
N ILE A 166 -3.63 3.75 -0.88
CA ILE A 166 -4.86 4.26 -0.27
C ILE A 166 -6.00 4.35 -1.30
N GLY A 167 -5.71 4.84 -2.51
CA GLY A 167 -6.68 4.91 -3.59
C GLY A 167 -7.25 3.54 -3.95
N ARG A 168 -6.36 2.54 -4.08
CA ARG A 168 -6.76 1.15 -4.37
C ARG A 168 -7.54 0.53 -3.22
N LEU A 169 -7.14 0.78 -1.98
CA LEU A 169 -7.87 0.31 -0.80
C LEU A 169 -9.30 0.86 -0.77
N ASN A 170 -9.48 2.17 -0.98
CA ASN A 170 -10.81 2.79 -1.07
C ASN A 170 -11.66 2.19 -2.20
N GLU A 171 -11.04 1.89 -3.34
CA GLU A 171 -11.73 1.28 -4.47
C GLU A 171 -12.21 -0.14 -4.14
N LEU A 172 -11.38 -0.94 -3.48
CA LEU A 172 -11.75 -2.27 -3.00
C LEU A 172 -12.87 -2.20 -1.94
N GLU A 173 -12.76 -1.28 -0.97
CA GLU A 173 -13.78 -1.04 0.06
C GLU A 173 -15.13 -0.61 -0.56
N ARG A 174 -15.12 0.26 -1.57
CA ARG A 174 -16.32 0.65 -2.32
C ARG A 174 -16.98 -0.53 -2.99
N ARG A 175 -16.19 -1.39 -3.63
CA ARG A 175 -16.71 -2.56 -4.35
C ARG A 175 -17.26 -3.64 -3.41
N THR A 176 -16.73 -3.76 -2.20
CA THR A 176 -17.13 -4.79 -1.22
C THR A 176 -18.28 -4.34 -0.32
N HIS A 177 -18.23 -3.09 0.16
CA HIS A 177 -19.16 -2.58 1.16
C HIS A 177 -20.20 -1.63 0.58
N GLY A 178 -20.06 -1.20 -0.68
CA GLY A 178 -21.02 -0.32 -1.36
C GLY A 178 -21.10 1.09 -0.75
N ARG A 179 -20.07 1.51 -0.01
CA ARG A 179 -19.93 2.87 0.57
C ARG A 179 -18.88 3.67 -0.17
#